data_AF-A0A5A7TT98-F1
#
_entry.id   AF-A0A5A7TT98-F1
#
_cell.length_a   1.000
_cell.length_b   1.000
_cell.length_c   1.000
_cell.angle_alpha   90.00
_cell.angle_beta   90.00
_cell.angle_gamma   90.00
#
_symmetry.space_group_name_H-M   'P 1'
#
loop_
_entity.id
_entity.type
_entity.pdbx_description
1 polymer ?
#
loop_
_entity_poly.entity_id
_entity_poly.type
_entity_poly.pdbx_seq_one_letter_code
_entity_poly.pdbx_strand_id
1 'polypeptide(L)'
;MSGTRNEERGSVGGGGDKRGGRERLKGMSNHELNVGLCVELGFGNMAFNLLSSGEVPIGCPGSTSPSGRNELISLLPETTVTIVNEVGGPLLGIHCRSKQDDLGVNVVSSDKSYSFNFRPNIWGTTLFYCVFEWVKGQPHYFTIYDFKRDGKTCTNCRWLVYASGPCLQHSETSITCFPWNKNAPELKY
;
A
#
# COMPACT_ATOMS: atom_id res chain seq x y z
N MET A 1 56.62 18.22 35.32
CA MET A 1 56.21 17.81 36.68
C MET A 1 54.80 17.22 36.54
N SER A 2 54.69 15.90 36.40
CA SER A 2 54.51 14.93 37.51
C SER A 2 53.10 15.06 38.10
N GLY A 3 52.27 14.04 38.29
CA GLY A 3 52.36 12.59 38.17
C GLY A 3 50.91 12.03 38.28
N THR A 4 50.58 10.90 37.65
CA THR A 4 50.54 9.52 38.21
C THR A 4 49.27 9.15 39.01
N ARG A 5 48.60 8.10 38.49
CA ARG A 5 47.87 6.97 39.11
C ARG A 5 47.32 7.13 40.54
N ASN A 6 46.10 6.60 40.74
CA ASN A 6 45.93 5.50 41.69
C ASN A 6 44.74 4.59 41.33
N GLU A 7 45.04 3.30 41.38
CA GLU A 7 44.15 2.13 41.39
C GLU A 7 44.09 1.68 42.85
N GLU A 8 42.93 1.28 43.37
CA GLU A 8 42.91 0.31 44.47
C GLU A 8 41.62 -0.54 44.48
N ARG A 9 41.85 -1.83 44.72
CA ARG A 9 40.91 -2.95 44.73
C ARG A 9 40.39 -3.22 46.15
N GLY A 10 39.30 -3.97 46.18
CA GLY A 10 39.16 -5.17 47.02
C GLY A 10 38.01 -5.10 48.02
N SER A 11 37.34 -6.18 48.43
CA SER A 11 37.18 -7.57 47.99
C SER A 11 36.25 -8.23 49.04
N VAL A 12 35.78 -9.47 48.78
CA VAL A 12 35.28 -10.49 49.74
C VAL A 12 33.80 -10.38 50.18
N GLY A 13 32.98 -11.45 50.20
CA GLY A 13 33.18 -12.88 49.89
C GLY A 13 32.01 -13.78 50.35
N GLY A 14 32.17 -15.10 50.14
CA GLY A 14 31.43 -16.21 50.77
C GLY A 14 30.23 -16.75 49.98
N GLY A 15 30.06 -18.04 49.64
CA GLY A 15 30.69 -19.30 50.07
C GLY A 15 29.59 -20.34 50.33
N GLY A 16 29.60 -21.50 49.65
CA GLY A 16 28.63 -22.57 49.87
C GLY A 16 28.78 -23.78 48.93
N ASP A 17 29.38 -24.84 49.47
CA ASP A 17 29.83 -26.11 48.87
C ASP A 17 28.72 -27.19 48.90
N LYS A 18 28.62 -28.07 47.87
CA LYS A 18 28.81 -29.56 47.99
C LYS A 18 28.15 -30.41 46.88
N ARG A 19 29.06 -31.13 46.19
CA ARG A 19 29.07 -32.57 45.83
C ARG A 19 27.94 -33.22 45.01
N GLY A 20 28.37 -33.81 43.90
CA GLY A 20 28.27 -35.26 43.69
C GLY A 20 27.40 -35.71 42.51
N GLY A 21 28.01 -36.44 41.56
CA GLY A 21 27.27 -37.23 40.58
C GLY A 21 27.93 -37.29 39.20
N ARG A 22 28.84 -38.24 39.00
CA ARG A 22 29.40 -38.62 37.68
C ARG A 22 28.46 -39.64 37.05
N GLU A 23 27.68 -39.23 36.05
CA GLU A 23 26.89 -40.16 35.24
C GLU A 23 27.35 -40.19 33.78
N ARG A 24 27.33 -41.41 33.24
CA ARG A 24 27.80 -41.84 31.92
C ARG A 24 27.09 -41.11 30.79
N LEU A 25 27.87 -40.69 29.79
CA LEU A 25 27.45 -40.47 28.41
C LEU A 25 26.61 -41.66 27.91
N LYS A 26 25.34 -41.41 27.59
CA LYS A 26 24.50 -42.26 26.74
C LYS A 26 23.72 -41.37 25.78
N GLY A 27 23.98 -41.57 24.49
CA GLY A 27 22.98 -41.55 23.42
C GLY A 27 22.29 -40.23 23.13
N MET A 28 22.74 -39.58 22.06
CA MET A 28 22.01 -38.53 21.37
C MET A 28 20.63 -39.04 20.92
N SER A 29 19.57 -38.30 21.29
CA SER A 29 18.36 -38.18 20.49
C SER A 29 17.88 -36.73 20.66
N ASN A 30 18.23 -35.89 19.69
CA ASN A 30 17.80 -34.51 19.64
C ASN A 30 16.35 -34.48 19.20
N HIS A 31 15.44 -34.20 20.13
CA HIS A 31 14.13 -33.64 19.80
C HIS A 31 13.97 -32.36 20.62
N GLU A 32 14.76 -31.36 20.25
CA GLU A 32 14.64 -29.99 20.75
C GLU A 32 13.28 -29.43 20.31
N LEU A 33 12.53 -28.91 21.28
CA LEU A 33 11.29 -28.14 21.07
C LEU A 33 11.65 -26.82 20.37
N ASN A 34 11.39 -26.73 19.07
CA ASN A 34 11.57 -25.49 18.32
C ASN A 34 10.38 -24.56 18.60
N VAL A 35 10.56 -23.58 19.49
CA VAL A 35 9.53 -22.57 19.80
C VAL A 35 9.69 -21.42 18.82
N GLY A 36 8.96 -21.46 17.69
CA GLY A 36 8.91 -20.35 16.74
C GLY A 36 8.09 -19.18 17.30
N LEU A 37 8.67 -17.97 17.34
CA LEU A 37 7.97 -16.74 17.71
C LEU A 37 7.33 -16.11 16.45
N CYS A 38 6.01 -15.97 16.44
CA CYS A 38 5.29 -15.24 15.39
C CYS A 38 5.07 -13.78 15.81
N VAL A 39 5.39 -12.82 14.93
CA VAL A 39 5.13 -11.39 15.13
C VAL A 39 4.35 -10.88 13.93
N GLU A 40 3.19 -10.25 14.16
CA GLU A 40 2.38 -9.62 13.11
C GLU A 40 2.91 -8.21 12.81
N LEU A 41 3.40 -7.99 11.59
CA LEU A 41 3.69 -6.66 11.05
C LEU A 41 2.90 -6.44 9.76
N GLY A 42 1.63 -6.05 9.87
CA GLY A 42 0.85 -5.26 8.88
C GLY A 42 0.78 -5.68 7.40
N PHE A 43 1.44 -6.74 6.98
CA PHE A 43 1.56 -7.24 5.61
C PHE A 43 1.70 -8.78 5.63
N GLY A 44 0.79 -9.48 6.32
CA GLY A 44 0.75 -10.94 6.36
C GLY A 44 1.84 -11.62 7.22
N ASN A 45 1.59 -12.88 7.58
CA ASN A 45 2.50 -13.70 8.39
C ASN A 45 3.69 -14.17 7.54
N MET A 46 4.87 -13.57 7.75
CA MET A 46 6.11 -14.03 7.15
C MET A 46 7.02 -14.68 8.20
N ALA A 47 7.50 -15.89 7.92
CA ALA A 47 8.59 -16.52 8.66
C ALA A 47 9.93 -16.08 8.05
N PHE A 48 10.77 -15.37 8.81
CA PHE A 48 12.15 -15.08 8.40
C PHE A 48 13.08 -16.16 8.92
N ASN A 49 13.76 -16.87 8.01
CA ASN A 49 14.93 -17.68 8.34
C ASN A 49 16.14 -17.13 7.58
N LEU A 50 17.28 -16.98 8.27
CA LEU A 50 18.58 -16.71 7.63
C LEU A 50 19.01 -17.95 6.84
N LEU A 51 19.38 -17.73 5.57
CA LEU A 51 19.53 -18.75 4.53
C LEU A 51 20.52 -19.88 4.86
N SER A 52 20.11 -21.12 4.60
CA SER A 52 20.94 -22.09 3.86
C SER A 52 20.03 -23.03 3.07
N SER A 53 20.19 -23.00 1.75
CA SER A 53 19.92 -24.09 0.79
C SER A 53 18.60 -24.87 0.92
N GLY A 54 17.59 -24.41 0.17
CA GLY A 54 16.75 -25.25 -0.68
C GLY A 54 15.91 -26.35 -0.03
N GLU A 55 14.71 -26.00 0.44
CA GLU A 55 13.57 -26.93 0.53
C GLU A 55 12.27 -26.17 0.17
N VAL A 56 11.40 -26.85 -0.58
CA VAL A 56 10.07 -26.36 -0.98
C VAL A 56 9.17 -26.29 0.27
N PRO A 57 8.43 -25.20 0.52
CA PRO A 57 7.61 -25.11 1.73
C PRO A 57 6.44 -26.11 1.67
N ILE A 58 6.40 -27.02 2.64
CA ILE A 58 5.25 -27.87 2.93
C ILE A 58 4.18 -26.98 3.55
N GLY A 59 3.07 -26.79 2.83
CA GLY A 59 1.92 -26.05 3.33
C GLY A 59 1.38 -26.63 4.64
N CYS A 60 0.94 -25.76 5.55
CA CYS A 60 0.37 -26.18 6.83
C CYS A 60 -0.96 -26.96 6.60
N PRO A 61 -1.11 -28.17 7.15
CA PRO A 61 -2.39 -28.87 7.14
C PRO A 61 -3.29 -28.29 8.24
N GLY A 62 -4.33 -27.55 7.86
CA GLY A 62 -5.27 -26.99 8.85
C GLY A 62 -6.10 -25.77 8.45
N SER A 63 -6.24 -25.42 7.16
CA SER A 63 -7.24 -24.44 6.75
C SER A 63 -8.60 -25.11 6.55
N THR A 64 -9.35 -25.29 7.64
CA THR A 64 -10.82 -25.27 7.52
C THR A 64 -11.19 -23.87 7.05
N SER A 65 -11.38 -23.74 5.74
CA SER A 65 -11.95 -22.57 5.08
C SER A 65 -13.25 -22.19 5.80
N PRO A 66 -13.42 -20.94 6.29
CA PRO A 66 -14.72 -20.45 6.67
C PRO A 66 -15.59 -20.44 5.40
N SER A 67 -16.49 -21.40 5.32
CA SER A 67 -17.55 -21.46 4.36
C SER A 67 -18.34 -20.15 4.33
N GLY A 68 -18.39 -19.54 3.16
CA GLY A 68 -19.51 -18.72 2.69
C GLY A 68 -19.79 -17.45 3.48
N ARG A 69 -19.00 -16.40 3.24
CA ARG A 69 -19.46 -15.01 3.40
C ARG A 69 -19.25 -14.24 2.11
N ASN A 70 -20.29 -14.25 1.27
CA ASN A 70 -20.57 -13.36 0.14
C ASN A 70 -19.43 -13.12 -0.87
N GLU A 71 -19.15 -14.14 -1.69
CA GLU A 71 -18.47 -14.04 -2.99
C GLU A 71 -19.35 -13.29 -4.02
N LEU A 72 -19.61 -12.00 -3.79
CA LEU A 72 -19.95 -11.03 -4.84
C LEU A 72 -18.71 -10.14 -5.07
N ILE A 73 -17.55 -10.79 -5.23
CA ILE A 73 -16.27 -10.13 -5.47
C ILE A 73 -16.27 -9.65 -6.93
N SER A 74 -16.75 -8.42 -7.13
CA SER A 74 -16.66 -7.59 -8.33
C SER A 74 -16.66 -8.35 -9.68
N LEU A 75 -17.84 -8.60 -10.26
CA LEU A 75 -17.97 -9.11 -11.63
C LEU A 75 -17.43 -8.14 -12.71
N LEU A 76 -17.08 -6.91 -12.31
CA LEU A 76 -16.62 -5.86 -13.19
C LEU A 76 -15.09 -5.87 -13.28
N PRO A 77 -14.53 -5.61 -14.48
CA PRO A 77 -13.09 -5.58 -14.67
C PRO A 77 -12.46 -4.47 -13.85
N GLU A 78 -11.21 -4.69 -13.45
CA GLU A 78 -10.39 -3.66 -12.85
C GLU A 78 -10.19 -2.50 -13.82
N THR A 79 -10.33 -1.29 -13.29
CA THR A 79 -10.20 -0.05 -14.03
C THR A 79 -8.99 0.70 -13.53
N THR A 80 -8.13 1.13 -14.46
CA THR A 80 -6.99 2.01 -14.20
C THR A 80 -7.30 3.40 -14.75
N VAL A 81 -7.20 4.41 -13.90
CA VAL A 81 -7.25 5.81 -14.29
C VAL A 81 -5.84 6.36 -14.29
N THR A 82 -5.42 6.93 -15.42
CA THR A 82 -4.14 7.62 -15.60
C THR A 82 -4.41 9.08 -15.90
N ILE A 83 -3.82 9.97 -15.12
CA ILE A 83 -3.95 11.41 -15.25
C ILE A 83 -2.58 11.97 -15.64
N VAL A 84 -2.51 12.61 -16.81
CA VAL A 84 -1.29 13.20 -17.36
C VAL A 84 -1.35 14.71 -17.18
N ASN A 85 -0.29 15.30 -16.65
CA ASN A 85 -0.18 16.75 -16.51
C ASN A 85 0.24 17.40 -17.83
N GLU A 86 -0.72 18.04 -18.50
CA GLU A 86 -0.55 18.77 -19.75
C GLU A 86 -0.83 20.26 -19.58
N VAL A 87 -0.75 20.78 -18.34
CA VAL A 87 -0.99 22.20 -18.04
C VAL A 87 0.10 23.09 -18.65
N GLY A 88 1.27 22.54 -18.96
CA GLY A 88 2.36 23.22 -19.66
C GLY A 88 3.32 23.95 -18.73
N GLY A 89 4.01 23.20 -17.86
CA GLY A 89 5.08 23.74 -17.01
C GLY A 89 4.94 23.53 -15.50
N PRO A 90 3.83 23.93 -14.85
CA PRO A 90 3.72 23.89 -13.38
C PRO A 90 3.58 22.46 -12.84
N LEU A 91 3.91 22.29 -11.56
CA LEU A 91 3.53 21.09 -10.80
C LEU A 91 2.00 21.08 -10.63
N LEU A 92 1.38 19.93 -10.89
CA LEU A 92 -0.04 19.71 -10.72
C LEU A 92 -0.29 18.92 -9.44
N GLY A 93 -0.88 19.56 -8.44
CA GLY A 93 -1.46 18.89 -7.29
C GLY A 93 -2.78 18.21 -7.67
N ILE A 94 -2.92 16.94 -7.32
CA ILE A 94 -4.07 16.09 -7.61
C ILE A 94 -4.52 15.44 -6.30
N HIS A 95 -5.74 15.71 -5.86
CA HIS A 95 -6.35 15.01 -4.72
C HIS A 95 -7.62 14.32 -5.19
N CYS A 96 -7.59 13.00 -5.26
CA CYS A 96 -8.73 12.20 -5.72
C CYS A 96 -9.37 11.43 -4.56
N ARG A 97 -10.70 11.35 -4.56
CA ARG A 97 -11.47 10.58 -3.58
C ARG A 97 -12.74 9.99 -4.19
N SER A 98 -13.15 8.84 -3.68
CA SER A 98 -14.46 8.23 -3.88
C SER A 98 -15.34 8.45 -2.64
N LYS A 99 -16.52 7.82 -2.60
CA LYS A 99 -17.38 7.86 -1.41
C LYS A 99 -16.75 7.14 -0.20
N GLN A 100 -15.91 6.13 -0.43
CA GLN A 100 -15.31 5.31 0.64
C GLN A 100 -13.78 5.40 0.70
N ASP A 101 -13.14 5.84 -0.38
CA ASP A 101 -11.68 5.78 -0.52
C ASP A 101 -11.12 7.18 -0.75
N ASP A 102 -10.15 7.59 0.06
CA ASP A 102 -9.35 8.78 -0.20
C ASP A 102 -7.98 8.34 -0.72
N LEU A 103 -7.63 8.76 -1.94
CA LEU A 103 -6.36 8.42 -2.58
C LEU A 103 -5.23 9.40 -2.21
N GLY A 104 -5.55 10.42 -1.41
CA GLY A 104 -4.62 11.43 -0.95
C GLY A 104 -4.17 12.40 -2.04
N VAL A 105 -3.24 13.26 -1.65
CA VAL A 105 -2.67 14.30 -2.52
C VAL A 105 -1.42 13.77 -3.22
N ASN A 106 -1.37 13.92 -4.53
CA ASN A 106 -0.25 13.55 -5.39
C ASN A 106 0.20 14.79 -6.17
N VAL A 107 1.51 14.95 -6.36
CA VAL A 107 2.09 16.09 -7.10
C VAL A 107 2.79 15.57 -8.35
N VAL A 108 2.39 16.06 -9.51
CA VAL A 108 2.83 15.56 -10.81
C VAL A 108 3.52 16.67 -11.59
N SER A 109 4.77 16.45 -11.99
CA SER A 109 5.52 17.37 -12.86
C SER A 109 4.93 17.42 -14.28
N SER A 110 5.27 18.44 -15.06
CA SER A 110 4.85 18.53 -16.47
C SER A 110 5.20 17.25 -17.23
N ASP A 111 4.27 16.80 -18.07
CA ASP A 111 4.40 15.65 -18.98
C ASP A 111 4.58 14.31 -18.23
N LYS A 112 4.39 14.31 -16.91
CA LYS A 112 4.32 13.11 -16.07
C LYS A 112 2.88 12.76 -15.76
N SER A 113 2.68 11.56 -15.23
CA SER A 113 1.37 11.04 -14.92
C SER A 113 1.29 10.47 -13.52
N TYR A 114 0.09 10.56 -12.94
CA TYR A 114 -0.33 9.83 -11.76
C TYR A 114 -1.39 8.82 -12.17
N SER A 115 -1.36 7.61 -11.62
CA SER A 115 -2.36 6.59 -11.88
C SER A 115 -2.76 5.85 -10.62
N PHE A 116 -3.98 5.33 -10.65
CA PHE A 116 -4.52 4.46 -9.62
C PHE A 116 -5.49 3.45 -10.25
N ASN A 117 -5.62 2.30 -9.62
CA ASN A 117 -6.48 1.20 -10.03
C ASN A 117 -7.54 0.93 -8.96
N PHE A 118 -8.73 0.54 -9.40
CA PHE A 118 -9.82 0.15 -8.53
C PHE A 118 -10.78 -0.78 -9.28
N ARG A 119 -11.67 -1.43 -8.53
CA ARG A 119 -12.76 -2.21 -9.11
C ARG A 119 -14.08 -1.48 -8.92
N PRO A 120 -14.83 -1.17 -9.99
CA PRO A 120 -16.12 -0.54 -9.84
C PRO A 120 -17.10 -1.45 -9.09
N ASN A 121 -18.02 -0.86 -8.34
CA ASN A 121 -19.06 -1.61 -7.64
C ASN A 121 -20.13 -2.09 -8.63
N ILE A 122 -20.70 -3.26 -8.33
CA ILE A 122 -21.71 -3.90 -9.19
C ILE A 122 -23.01 -3.09 -9.31
N TRP A 123 -23.27 -2.17 -8.37
CA TRP A 123 -24.43 -1.27 -8.42
C TRP A 123 -24.24 -0.11 -9.38
N GLY A 124 -23.05 0.03 -9.98
CA GLY A 124 -22.76 1.05 -10.99
C GLY A 124 -22.78 2.47 -10.46
N THR A 125 -22.36 2.65 -9.21
CA THR A 125 -22.36 3.94 -8.50
C THR A 125 -20.96 4.44 -8.17
N THR A 126 -19.90 3.77 -8.65
CA THR A 126 -18.53 4.19 -8.39
C THR A 126 -18.23 5.51 -9.08
N LEU A 127 -17.79 6.48 -8.29
CA LEU A 127 -17.40 7.82 -8.72
C LEU A 127 -16.06 8.17 -8.07
N PHE A 128 -15.13 8.72 -8.86
CA PHE A 128 -13.92 9.35 -8.34
C PHE A 128 -13.91 10.81 -8.73
N TYR A 129 -13.75 11.64 -7.71
CA TYR A 129 -13.74 13.08 -7.82
C TYR A 129 -12.37 13.59 -7.45
N CYS A 130 -11.83 14.47 -8.27
CA CYS A 130 -10.49 15.01 -8.08
C CYS A 130 -10.52 16.53 -8.00
N VAL A 131 -9.67 17.05 -7.12
CA VAL A 131 -9.28 18.44 -7.04
C VAL A 131 -7.92 18.58 -7.70
N PHE A 132 -7.81 19.55 -8.60
CA PHE A 132 -6.61 19.87 -9.35
C PHE A 132 -6.14 21.28 -8.97
N GLU A 133 -4.87 21.42 -8.63
CA GLU A 133 -4.31 22.71 -8.23
C GLU A 133 -2.88 22.85 -8.77
N TRP A 134 -2.69 23.77 -9.72
CA TRP A 134 -1.37 24.14 -10.23
C TRP A 134 -1.01 25.61 -9.92
N VAL A 135 -2.02 26.43 -9.59
CA VAL A 135 -1.84 27.77 -9.01
C VAL A 135 -2.39 27.72 -7.59
N LYS A 136 -1.56 28.12 -6.62
CA LYS A 136 -1.91 28.12 -5.20
C LYS A 136 -3.20 28.90 -4.95
N GLY A 137 -4.18 28.27 -4.31
CA GLY A 137 -5.48 28.84 -3.97
C GLY A 137 -6.50 28.87 -5.11
N GLN A 138 -6.21 28.23 -6.25
CA GLN A 138 -7.13 28.14 -7.40
C GLN A 138 -7.44 26.68 -7.73
N PRO A 139 -8.25 26.00 -6.90
CA PRO A 139 -8.63 24.62 -7.15
C PRO A 139 -9.61 24.50 -8.32
N HIS A 140 -9.42 23.45 -9.11
CA HIS A 140 -10.26 23.07 -10.23
C HIS A 140 -10.85 21.68 -9.96
N TYR A 141 -12.13 21.49 -10.27
CA TYR A 141 -12.87 20.31 -9.84
C TYR A 141 -13.33 19.49 -11.03
N PHE A 142 -13.17 18.17 -10.95
CA PHE A 142 -13.71 17.27 -11.96
C PHE A 142 -13.99 15.85 -11.44
N THR A 143 -15.01 15.22 -11.99
CA THR A 143 -15.29 13.79 -11.78
C THR A 143 -14.48 12.97 -12.77
N ILE A 144 -13.28 12.54 -12.37
CA ILE A 144 -12.33 11.85 -13.26
C ILE A 144 -12.84 10.47 -13.67
N TYR A 145 -13.66 9.84 -12.83
CA TYR A 145 -14.34 8.61 -13.16
C TYR A 145 -15.80 8.67 -12.76
N ASP A 146 -16.68 8.41 -13.70
CA ASP A 146 -18.11 8.21 -13.47
C ASP A 146 -18.52 6.88 -14.10
N PHE A 147 -18.97 5.91 -13.30
CA PHE A 147 -19.38 4.60 -13.81
C PHE A 147 -20.40 4.68 -14.95
N LYS A 148 -21.33 5.64 -14.92
CA LYS A 148 -22.34 5.78 -15.98
C LYS A 148 -21.74 6.24 -17.30
N ARG A 149 -20.68 7.06 -17.25
CA ARG A 149 -19.94 7.56 -18.42
C ARG A 149 -18.89 6.55 -18.89
N ASP A 150 -18.15 5.96 -17.96
CA ASP A 150 -16.88 5.29 -18.20
C ASP A 150 -16.96 3.76 -18.02
N GLY A 151 -17.87 3.26 -17.19
CA GLY A 151 -17.87 1.88 -16.70
C GLY A 151 -18.06 0.79 -17.76
N LYS A 152 -18.58 1.15 -18.96
CA LYS A 152 -18.74 0.21 -20.08
C LYS A 152 -17.65 0.31 -21.14
N THR A 153 -16.96 1.45 -21.21
CA THR A 153 -16.10 1.82 -22.34
C THR A 153 -14.64 1.94 -21.93
N CYS A 154 -14.36 2.02 -20.63
CA CYS A 154 -13.09 2.49 -20.13
C CYS A 154 -12.56 1.59 -19.00
N THR A 155 -11.66 0.68 -19.34
CA THR A 155 -10.84 -0.08 -18.37
C THR A 155 -9.49 0.56 -18.14
N ASN A 156 -8.96 1.27 -19.14
CA ASN A 156 -7.74 2.07 -19.05
C ASN A 156 -8.07 3.50 -19.47
N CYS A 157 -8.43 4.32 -18.50
CA CYS A 157 -8.87 5.70 -18.72
C CYS A 157 -7.69 6.65 -18.68
N ARG A 158 -7.28 7.14 -19.84
CA ARG A 158 -6.20 8.12 -19.95
C ARG A 158 -6.77 9.53 -20.07
N TRP A 159 -6.53 10.33 -19.06
CA TRP A 159 -6.96 11.73 -18.96
C TRP A 159 -5.77 12.66 -19.15
N LEU A 160 -5.90 13.60 -20.07
CA LEU A 160 -4.96 14.68 -20.32
C LEU A 160 -5.49 15.94 -19.63
N VAL A 161 -4.76 16.50 -18.67
CA VAL A 161 -5.21 17.66 -17.91
C VAL A 161 -4.57 18.92 -18.45
N TYR A 162 -5.36 19.73 -19.15
CA TYR A 162 -4.98 21.06 -19.61
C TYR A 162 -5.55 22.13 -18.69
N ALA A 163 -5.02 23.35 -18.76
CA ALA A 163 -5.59 24.50 -18.03
C ALA A 163 -7.07 24.75 -18.39
N SER A 164 -7.47 24.49 -19.64
CA SER A 164 -8.85 24.67 -20.11
C SER A 164 -9.83 23.60 -19.61
N GLY A 165 -9.33 22.42 -19.23
CA GLY A 165 -10.16 21.29 -18.83
C GLY A 165 -9.46 19.95 -19.00
N PRO A 166 -9.99 18.89 -18.38
CA PRO A 166 -9.54 17.53 -18.59
C PRO A 166 -10.13 16.96 -19.89
N CYS A 167 -9.33 16.17 -20.61
CA CYS A 167 -9.75 15.47 -21.82
C CYS A 167 -9.52 13.97 -21.70
N LEU A 168 -10.52 13.17 -22.03
CA LEU A 168 -10.44 11.71 -22.08
C LEU A 168 -9.95 11.27 -23.46
N GLN A 169 -8.84 10.53 -23.47
CA GLN A 169 -8.28 9.95 -24.68
C GLN A 169 -8.90 8.57 -24.94
N HIS A 170 -9.62 8.43 -26.06
CA HIS A 170 -10.20 7.15 -26.50
C HIS A 170 -9.26 6.40 -27.46
N SER A 171 -8.49 7.14 -28.25
CA SER A 171 -7.45 6.64 -29.16
C SER A 171 -6.41 7.72 -29.43
N GLU A 172 -5.42 7.45 -30.28
CA GLU A 172 -4.42 8.46 -30.71
C GLU A 172 -5.04 9.70 -31.38
N THR A 173 -6.20 9.54 -32.03
CA THR A 173 -6.85 10.61 -32.82
C THR A 173 -8.18 11.07 -32.25
N SER A 174 -8.72 10.38 -31.25
CA SER A 174 -10.03 10.66 -30.66
C SER A 174 -9.88 11.03 -29.19
N ILE A 175 -10.17 12.30 -28.89
CA ILE A 175 -10.10 12.87 -27.56
C ILE A 175 -11.40 13.66 -27.30
N THR A 176 -11.99 13.46 -26.13
CA THR A 176 -13.18 14.20 -25.68
C THR A 176 -12.82 15.11 -24.51
N CYS A 177 -12.97 16.42 -24.67
CA CYS A 177 -12.66 17.40 -23.63
C CYS A 177 -13.89 17.85 -22.85
N PHE A 178 -13.70 18.11 -21.56
CA PHE A 178 -14.76 18.54 -20.66
C PHE A 178 -14.39 19.85 -19.97
N PRO A 179 -15.36 20.75 -19.71
CA PRO A 179 -15.11 21.92 -18.89
C PRO A 179 -14.93 21.52 -17.43
N TRP A 180 -14.21 22.35 -16.68
CA TRP A 180 -14.13 22.24 -15.22
C TRP A 180 -15.51 22.40 -14.56
N ASN A 181 -15.73 21.69 -13.45
CA ASN A 181 -16.92 21.87 -12.64
C ASN A 181 -16.82 23.19 -11.85
N LYS A 182 -17.95 23.92 -11.76
CA LYS A 182 -18.02 25.20 -11.03
C LYS A 182 -17.73 25.05 -9.53
N ASN A 183 -18.15 23.93 -8.95
CA ASN A 183 -18.05 23.64 -7.53
C ASN A 183 -17.47 22.24 -7.32
N ALA A 184 -16.88 22.03 -6.14
CA ALA A 184 -16.59 20.70 -5.66
C ALA A 184 -17.92 19.91 -5.56
N PRO A 185 -17.97 18.67 -6.06
CA PRO A 185 -19.16 17.84 -5.92
C PRO A 185 -19.38 17.46 -4.45
N GLU A 186 -20.62 17.62 -3.99
CA GLU A 186 -21.08 17.03 -2.74
C GLU A 186 -21.13 15.51 -2.90
N LEU A 187 -20.21 14.81 -2.23
CA LEU A 187 -20.31 13.36 -2.12
C LEU A 187 -21.51 13.04 -1.22
N LYS A 188 -22.66 12.76 -1.83
CA LYS A 188 -23.85 12.38 -1.08
C LYS A 188 -23.67 10.95 -0.54
N TYR A 189 -23.56 10.86 0.77
CA TYR A 189 -23.44 9.63 1.56
C TYR A 189 -24.79 8.93 1.72
#